data_AF-A0A916NQZ3-F1
#
_entry.id   AF-A0A916NQZ3-F1
#
_cell.length_a   1.000
_cell.length_b   1.000
_cell.length_c   1.000
_cell.angle_alpha   90.00
_cell.angle_beta   90.00
_cell.angle_gamma   90.00
#
_symmetry.space_group_name_H-M   'P 1'
#
loop_
_entity.id
_entity.type
_entity.pdbx_description
1 polymer ?
#
loop_
_entity_poly.entity_id
_entity_poly.type
_entity_poly.pdbx_seq_one_letter_code
_entity_poly.pdbx_strand_id
1 'polypeptide(L)'
;MIVKDTQIVETVSGSWLRFPNSFKKFHCLVELPGQLLLNINAKSGNVQVHKMDSNNIYQSIGELFISTTGKDIHCSIISSMAREEEDQPIVKQSDAS
;
A
#
# COMPACT_ATOMS: atom_id res chain seq x y z
N MET A 1 -1.68 -16.22 17.34
CA MET A 1 -0.87 -15.67 16.21
C MET A 1 -1.77 -15.68 14.98
N ILE A 2 -2.36 -14.55 14.60
CA ILE A 2 -3.27 -14.50 13.44
C ILE A 2 -2.38 -14.48 12.20
N VAL A 3 -2.24 -15.63 11.54
CA VAL A 3 -1.68 -15.68 10.18
C VAL A 3 -2.66 -14.88 9.32
N LYS A 4 -2.26 -13.67 8.91
CA LYS A 4 -3.03 -12.92 7.91
C LYS A 4 -3.00 -13.78 6.65
N ASP A 5 -4.14 -14.34 6.35
CA ASP A 5 -4.38 -15.21 5.21
C ASP A 5 -3.96 -14.44 3.93
N THR A 6 -3.06 -15.02 3.12
CA THR A 6 -2.51 -14.38 1.92
C THR A 6 -2.79 -15.21 0.68
N GLN A 7 -2.98 -14.54 -0.46
CA GLN A 7 -3.15 -15.14 -1.79
C GLN A 7 -2.00 -14.70 -2.70
N ILE A 8 -1.71 -15.53 -3.71
CA ILE A 8 -0.75 -15.18 -4.76
C ILE A 8 -1.52 -14.56 -5.93
N VAL A 9 -1.09 -13.38 -6.38
CA VAL A 9 -1.71 -12.63 -7.47
C VAL A 9 -0.65 -12.34 -8.53
N GLU A 10 -1.00 -12.56 -9.80
CA GLU A 10 -0.18 -12.14 -10.93
C GLU A 10 -0.44 -10.67 -11.26
N THR A 11 0.63 -9.92 -11.41
CA THR A 11 0.62 -8.51 -11.81
C THR A 11 0.44 -8.38 -13.33
N VAL A 12 0.08 -7.19 -13.81
CA VAL A 12 -0.04 -6.95 -15.26
C VAL A 12 1.27 -7.13 -16.03
N SER A 13 2.42 -7.06 -15.35
CA SER A 13 3.75 -7.32 -15.90
C SER A 13 4.13 -8.81 -15.91
N GLY A 14 3.29 -9.70 -15.36
CA GLY A 14 3.55 -11.14 -15.27
C GLY A 14 4.33 -11.57 -14.02
N SER A 15 4.63 -10.66 -13.10
CA SER A 15 5.25 -10.98 -11.81
C SER A 15 4.23 -11.54 -10.84
N TRP A 16 4.62 -12.51 -10.01
CA TRP A 16 3.77 -13.11 -8.98
C TRP A 16 4.07 -12.53 -7.61
N LEU A 17 3.05 -11.97 -6.93
CA LEU A 17 3.18 -11.34 -5.62
C LEU A 17 2.26 -12.00 -4.58
N ARG A 18 2.71 -12.02 -3.32
CA ARG A 18 1.89 -12.45 -2.18
C ARG A 18 1.16 -11.25 -1.58
N PHE A 19 -0.17 -11.32 -1.53
CA PHE A 19 -1.06 -10.23 -1.09
C PHE A 19 -2.04 -10.71 -0.01
N PRO A 20 -2.60 -9.82 0.84
CA PRO A 20 -3.67 -10.21 1.77
C PRO A 20 -4.88 -10.83 1.04
N ASN A 21 -5.57 -11.79 1.68
CA ASN A 21 -6.77 -12.47 1.15
C ASN A 21 -7.97 -11.53 0.85
N SER A 22 -7.82 -10.22 1.00
CA SER A 22 -8.81 -9.20 0.67
C SER A 22 -8.73 -8.68 -0.79
N PHE A 23 -7.79 -9.17 -1.61
CA PHE A 23 -7.76 -8.83 -3.04
C PHE A 23 -9.01 -9.39 -3.75
N LYS A 24 -9.81 -8.51 -4.36
CA LYS A 24 -11.15 -8.79 -4.88
C LYS A 24 -11.20 -8.62 -6.40
N LYS A 25 -12.24 -9.16 -7.04
CA LYS A 25 -12.62 -8.83 -8.43
C LYS A 25 -12.63 -7.31 -8.63
N PHE A 26 -12.21 -6.84 -9.81
CA PHE A 26 -12.03 -5.41 -10.17
C PHE A 26 -10.80 -4.73 -9.57
N HIS A 27 -9.92 -5.46 -8.88
CA HIS A 27 -8.61 -4.94 -8.51
C HIS A 27 -7.55 -5.33 -9.54
N CYS A 28 -6.62 -4.42 -9.80
CA CYS A 28 -5.46 -4.62 -10.66
C CYS A 28 -4.20 -4.20 -9.90
N LEU A 29 -3.18 -5.06 -9.92
CA LEU A 29 -1.86 -4.78 -9.36
C LEU A 29 -0.90 -4.38 -10.48
N VAL A 30 -0.30 -3.20 -10.34
CA VAL A 30 0.68 -2.67 -11.28
C VAL A 30 1.97 -2.37 -10.52
N GLU A 31 3.03 -3.09 -10.88
CA GLU A 31 4.37 -2.79 -10.40
C GLU A 31 4.94 -1.60 -11.16
N LEU A 32 5.56 -0.68 -10.42
CA LEU A 32 6.26 0.47 -10.96
C LEU A 32 7.74 0.43 -10.54
N PRO A 33 8.63 1.13 -11.28
CA PRO A 33 10.01 1.30 -10.86
C PRO A 33 10.12 1.88 -9.44
N GLY A 34 11.24 1.58 -8.76
CA GLY A 34 11.51 2.13 -7.42
C GLY A 34 10.74 1.44 -6.30
N GLN A 35 10.41 0.15 -6.47
CA GLN A 35 9.72 -0.67 -5.47
C GLN A 35 8.32 -0.12 -5.10
N LEU A 36 7.63 0.44 -6.10
CA LEU A 36 6.28 0.96 -5.97
C LEU A 36 5.28 -0.04 -6.54
N LEU A 37 4.11 -0.10 -5.92
CA LEU A 37 3.01 -0.93 -6.36
C LEU A 37 1.71 -0.14 -6.28
N LEU A 38 0.91 -0.19 -7.35
CA LEU A 38 -0.43 0.34 -7.38
C LEU A 38 -1.44 -0.78 -7.21
N ASN A 39 -2.37 -0.62 -6.28
CA ASN A 39 -3.57 -1.45 -6.17
C ASN A 39 -4.76 -0.61 -6.63
N ILE A 40 -5.18 -0.83 -7.87
CA ILE A 40 -6.21 -0.05 -8.55
C ILE A 40 -7.53 -0.78 -8.45
N ASN A 41 -8.54 -0.16 -7.83
CA ASN A 41 -9.92 -0.61 -7.90
C ASN A 41 -10.61 0.03 -9.11
N ALA A 42 -10.74 -0.74 -10.20
CA ALA A 42 -11.34 -0.30 -11.45
C ALA A 42 -12.84 0.04 -11.35
N LYS A 43 -13.53 -0.41 -10.29
CA LYS A 43 -14.95 -0.09 -10.08
C LYS A 43 -15.13 1.29 -9.44
N SER A 44 -14.25 1.67 -8.51
CA SER A 44 -14.35 2.95 -7.80
C SER A 44 -13.44 4.04 -8.34
N GLY A 45 -12.41 3.71 -9.13
CA GLY A 45 -11.37 4.66 -9.54
C GLY A 45 -10.36 4.95 -8.43
N ASN A 46 -10.45 4.23 -7.31
CA ASN A 46 -9.53 4.37 -6.18
C ASN A 46 -8.21 3.62 -6.47
N VAL A 47 -7.08 4.27 -6.18
CA VAL A 47 -5.74 3.73 -6.37
C VAL A 47 -4.97 3.86 -5.07
N GLN A 48 -4.67 2.73 -4.45
CA GLN A 48 -3.78 2.68 -3.30
C GLN A 48 -2.34 2.56 -3.79
N VAL A 49 -1.46 3.41 -3.25
CA VAL A 49 -0.04 3.43 -3.58
C VAL A 49 0.73 2.79 -2.44
N HIS A 50 1.52 1.77 -2.76
CA HIS A 50 2.36 1.07 -1.81
C HIS A 50 3.84 1.20 -2.19
N LYS A 51 4.71 1.16 -1.18
CA LYS A 51 6.16 1.08 -1.34
C LYS A 51 6.72 -0.08 -0.54
N MET A 52 7.65 -0.83 -1.11
CA MET A 52 8.34 -1.89 -0.40
C MET A 52 9.27 -1.32 0.68
N ASP A 53 9.22 -1.90 1.87
CA ASP A 53 10.14 -1.61 2.96
C ASP A 53 11.39 -2.52 2.92
N SER A 54 12.31 -2.31 3.87
CA SER A 54 13.55 -3.09 3.97
C SER A 54 13.35 -4.60 4.22
N ASN A 55 12.15 -5.01 4.62
CA ASN A 55 11.80 -6.41 4.88
C ASN A 55 11.11 -7.05 3.67
N ASN A 56 11.10 -6.39 2.51
CA ASN A 56 10.42 -6.80 1.29
C ASN A 56 8.88 -6.84 1.41
N ILE A 57 8.30 -5.98 2.27
CA ILE A 57 6.84 -5.90 2.47
C ILE A 57 6.33 -4.57 1.91
N TYR A 58 5.28 -4.61 1.08
CA TYR A 58 4.63 -3.41 0.54
C TYR A 58 3.75 -2.73 1.59
N GLN A 59 4.14 -1.53 2.01
CA GLN A 59 3.38 -0.68 2.94
C GLN A 59 2.59 0.38 2.17
N SER A 60 1.36 0.68 2.59
CA SER A 60 0.59 1.79 2.01
C SER A 60 1.28 3.12 2.34
N ILE A 61 1.47 3.97 1.33
CA ILE A 61 2.06 5.30 1.47
C ILE A 61 1.12 6.43 1.04
N GLY A 62 0.01 6.08 0.39
CA GLY A 62 -1.01 7.06 0.03
C GLY A 62 -2.11 6.48 -0.84
N GLU A 63 -3.05 7.35 -1.18
CA GLU A 63 -4.25 6.99 -1.91
C GLU A 63 -4.61 8.10 -2.91
N LEU A 64 -4.90 7.69 -4.13
CA LEU A 64 -5.31 8.55 -5.24
C LEU A 64 -6.74 8.16 -5.66
N PHE A 65 -7.52 9.15 -6.07
CA PHE A 65 -8.81 8.95 -6.68
C PHE A 65 -8.78 9.47 -8.12
N ILE A 66 -9.16 8.61 -9.06
CA ILE A 66 -9.30 8.95 -10.46
C ILE A 66 -10.78 9.03 -10.79
N SER A 67 -11.22 10.19 -11.24
CA SER A 67 -12.59 10.43 -11.70
C SER A 67 -12.59 11.13 -13.05
N THR A 68 -13.78 11.24 -13.66
CA THR A 68 -13.95 11.96 -14.92
C THR A 68 -15.08 12.96 -14.79
N THR A 69 -14.91 14.12 -15.43
CA THR A 69 -15.96 15.13 -15.59
C THR A 69 -16.05 15.48 -17.07
N GLY A 70 -17.07 14.95 -17.75
CA GLY A 70 -17.17 15.11 -19.21
C GLY A 70 -16.03 14.37 -19.93
N LYS A 71 -15.14 15.14 -20.59
CA LYS A 71 -13.95 14.59 -21.28
C LYS A 71 -12.68 14.70 -20.45
N ASP A 72 -12.75 15.35 -19.29
CA ASP A 72 -11.59 15.63 -18.45
C ASP A 72 -11.38 14.52 -17.43
N ILE A 73 -10.10 14.22 -17.16
CA ILE A 73 -9.67 13.28 -16.12
C ILE A 73 -9.21 14.09 -14.91
N HIS A 74 -9.72 13.73 -13.74
CA HIS A 74 -9.33 14.34 -12.48
C HIS A 74 -8.64 13.30 -11.61
N CYS A 75 -7.47 13.67 -11.08
CA CYS A 75 -6.73 12.88 -10.11
C CYS A 75 -6.60 13.69 -8.82
N SER A 76 -7.09 13.16 -7.71
CA SER A 76 -6.94 13.78 -6.39
C SER A 76 -6.22 12.86 -5.41
N ILE A 77 -5.37 13.42 -4.58
CA ILE A 77 -4.74 12.69 -3.45
C ILE A 77 -5.77 12.70 -2.31
N ILE A 78 -6.20 11.51 -1.87
CA ILE A 78 -7.16 11.36 -0.77
C ILE A 78 -6.44 11.38 0.57
N SER A 79 -5.32 10.67 0.67
CA SER A 79 -4.52 10.62 1.87
C SER A 79 -3.06 10.33 1.54
N SER A 80 -2.16 10.92 2.32
CA SER A 80 -0.75 10.54 2.40
C SER A 80 -0.47 10.19 3.86
N MET A 81 0.09 9.02 4.13
CA MET A 81 0.53 8.73 5.49
C MET A 81 1.79 9.54 5.77
N ALA A 82 1.64 10.68 6.47
CA ALA A 82 2.75 11.26 7.19
C ALA A 82 3.14 10.28 8.30
N ARG A 83 4.36 9.75 8.25
CA ARG A 83 4.90 9.01 9.40
C ARG A 83 5.15 10.03 10.51
N GLU A 84 4.34 9.98 11.56
CA GLU A 84 4.76 10.45 12.88
C GLU A 84 5.84 9.49 13.36
N GLU A 85 7.11 9.88 13.21
CA GLU A 85 8.16 9.38 14.09
C GLU A 85 8.08 10.19 15.39
N GLU A 86 7.23 9.78 16.33
CA GLU A 86 7.46 10.14 17.73
C GLU A 86 8.57 9.23 18.26
N ASP A 87 9.79 9.74 18.12
CA ASP A 87 10.96 9.35 18.88
C ASP A 87 10.71 9.72 20.35
N GLN A 88 10.48 8.73 21.23
CA GLN A 88 10.53 8.91 22.68
C GLN A 88 11.18 7.72 23.40
N PRO A 89 11.86 8.00 24.52
CA PRO A 89 13.19 7.45 24.78
C PRO A 89 13.15 6.12 25.52
N ILE A 90 14.21 5.33 25.30
CA ILE A 90 14.56 4.15 26.11
C ILE A 90 14.74 4.59 27.57
N VAL A 91 13.73 4.36 28.41
CA VAL A 91 13.89 4.43 29.87
C VAL A 91 14.71 3.21 30.28
N LYS A 92 16.03 3.37 30.40
CA LYS A 92 16.87 2.45 31.17
C LYS A 92 16.54 2.65 32.64
N GLN A 93 15.67 1.81 33.18
CA GLN A 93 15.48 1.71 34.62
C GLN A 93 16.66 0.90 35.16
N SER A 94 17.63 1.60 35.76
CA SER A 94 18.75 0.99 36.47
C SER A 94 18.24 0.31 37.74
N ASP A 95 18.48 -0.99 37.86
CA ASP A 95 18.44 -1.69 39.14
C ASP A 95 19.49 -1.06 40.07
N ALA A 96 19.06 -0.63 41.25
CA ALA A 96 19.94 -0.27 42.35
C ALA A 96 19.66 -1.20 43.54
N SER A 97 20.78 -1.62 44.14
CA SER A 97 20.98 -2.63 45.17
C SER A 97 20.36 -2.34 46.53
#